data_AF-A0A420GFH6-F1
#
_entry.id   AF-A0A420GFH6-F1
#
_cell.length_a   1.000
_cell.length_b   1.000
_cell.length_c   1.000
_cell.angle_alpha   90.00
_cell.angle_beta   90.00
_cell.angle_gamma   90.00
#
_symmetry.space_group_name_H-M   'P 1'
#
loop_
_entity.id
_entity.type
_entity.pdbx_description
1 polymer ?
#
loop_
_entity_poly.entity_id
_entity_poly.type
_entity_poly.pdbx_seq_one_letter_code
_entity_poly.pdbx_strand_id
1 'polypeptide(L)'
;MNVFDADAILTELSVDAPCGSDLEYDAAFLELEELAKGKEEAQFGATVIAGEPPDWKAIRKACLALFTRTRDMRIAIHLTRALLETEGIAGFTQGLVVLDRLLDANWDHVHPQLDPDDGNDPTMRVNALAALIEPTTVLRTLKTAPLVDAGVAGRVSLRDIEIANGEMPAPAGEEAPTMTLIEGIFLNVDLGVLQQSAAVLEEACVRIEHIESQLTERVGAARAIDLTELTRLLKRARDFTAQRVQRRAPVDAAEASDEAGANHADGDAAQSGANAPARKDEITGRDDVTRLLDKLCAYYERHEPSSPVPLMLLRARRLVTMSFLEIVADLAPESMASVRQVGGIQSE
;
A
#
# COMPACT_ATOMS: atom_id res chain seq x y z
N MET A 1 7.79 2.83 -12.59
CA MET A 1 8.77 3.67 -13.31
C MET A 1 8.81 4.99 -12.56
N ASN A 2 9.95 5.42 -12.02
CA ASN A 2 10.03 6.68 -11.28
C ASN A 2 9.66 7.83 -12.21
N VAL A 3 8.73 8.69 -11.80
CA VAL A 3 8.18 9.73 -12.67
C VAL A 3 9.04 11.00 -12.69
N PHE A 4 9.98 11.09 -11.76
CA PHE A 4 11.06 12.06 -11.72
C PHE A 4 12.25 11.49 -10.93
N ASP A 5 13.41 12.13 -11.05
CA ASP A 5 14.63 11.76 -10.33
C ASP A 5 14.65 12.46 -8.96
N ALA A 6 14.30 11.73 -7.90
CA ALA A 6 14.31 12.25 -6.54
C ALA A 6 15.73 12.58 -6.05
N ASP A 7 16.76 11.87 -6.50
CA ASP A 7 18.14 12.12 -6.08
C ASP A 7 18.66 13.44 -6.69
N ALA A 8 18.24 13.76 -7.91
CA ALA A 8 18.51 15.07 -8.52
C ALA A 8 17.89 16.23 -7.72
N ILE A 9 16.68 16.04 -7.15
CA ILE A 9 16.04 17.04 -6.28
C ILE A 9 16.79 17.22 -4.96
N LEU A 10 17.54 16.22 -4.50
CA LEU A 10 18.21 16.27 -3.19
C LEU A 10 19.69 16.66 -3.28
N THR A 11 20.22 16.79 -4.49
CA THR A 11 21.58 17.27 -4.71
C THR A 11 21.68 18.73 -4.28
N GLU A 12 22.74 19.09 -3.55
CA GLU A 12 23.04 20.46 -3.16
C GLU A 12 23.11 21.38 -4.39
N LEU A 13 22.47 22.55 -4.32
CA LEU A 13 22.45 23.50 -5.42
C LEU A 13 23.78 24.26 -5.57
N SER A 14 24.46 24.53 -4.46
CA SER A 14 25.79 25.12 -4.41
C SER A 14 26.44 24.92 -3.04
N VAL A 15 27.76 25.08 -2.96
CA VAL A 15 28.52 24.95 -1.70
C VAL A 15 28.09 25.99 -0.65
N ASP A 16 27.83 27.23 -1.08
CA ASP A 16 27.50 28.34 -0.16
C ASP A 16 26.00 28.44 0.14
N ALA A 17 25.16 27.84 -0.70
CA ALA A 17 23.72 27.79 -0.53
C ALA A 17 23.20 26.40 -0.99
N PRO A 18 23.31 25.36 -0.13
CA PRO A 18 22.94 23.98 -0.50
C PRO A 18 21.46 23.86 -0.89
N CYS A 19 20.60 24.71 -0.29
CA CYS A 19 19.17 24.80 -0.60
C CYS A 19 18.77 25.91 -1.57
N GLY A 20 19.74 26.65 -2.13
CA GLY A 20 19.47 27.76 -3.03
C GLY A 20 18.75 28.93 -2.35
N SER A 21 18.23 29.86 -3.16
CA SER A 21 17.58 31.08 -2.68
C SER A 21 16.14 30.81 -2.21
N ASP A 22 15.66 31.61 -1.27
CA ASP A 22 14.22 31.70 -0.99
C ASP A 22 13.53 32.36 -2.20
N LEU A 23 12.50 31.70 -2.72
CA LEU A 23 11.76 32.12 -3.90
C LEU A 23 10.33 32.58 -3.58
N GLU A 24 10.00 32.87 -2.32
CA GLU A 24 8.63 33.27 -1.91
C GLU A 24 8.00 34.37 -2.79
N TYR A 25 8.79 35.34 -3.25
CA TYR A 25 8.33 36.44 -4.13
C TYR A 25 8.69 36.25 -5.60
N ASP A 26 9.30 35.13 -5.98
CA ASP A 26 9.64 34.83 -7.36
C ASP A 26 8.38 34.58 -8.20
N ALA A 27 8.35 35.10 -9.43
CA ALA A 27 7.19 34.97 -10.30
C ALA A 27 6.78 33.50 -10.55
N ALA A 28 7.73 32.57 -10.65
CA ALA A 28 7.43 31.16 -10.88
C ALA A 28 6.86 30.48 -9.61
N PHE A 29 7.26 30.93 -8.42
CA PHE A 29 6.68 30.44 -7.17
C PHE A 29 5.25 30.97 -7.00
N LEU A 30 5.03 32.25 -7.26
CA LEU A 30 3.69 32.85 -7.20
C LEU A 30 2.75 32.20 -8.24
N GLU A 31 3.25 31.89 -9.43
CA GLU A 31 2.49 31.14 -10.44
C GLU A 31 2.12 29.73 -9.97
N LEU A 32 3.04 29.02 -9.28
CA LEU A 32 2.73 27.73 -8.66
C LEU A 32 1.60 27.85 -7.63
N GLU A 33 1.65 28.85 -6.75
CA GLU A 33 0.60 29.10 -5.75
C GLU A 33 -0.76 29.40 -6.41
N GLU A 34 -0.77 30.19 -7.48
CA GLU A 34 -2.00 30.46 -8.25
C GLU A 34 -2.52 29.21 -8.95
N LEU A 35 -1.65 28.38 -9.54
CA LEU A 35 -2.04 27.10 -10.15
C LEU A 35 -2.68 26.17 -9.11
N ALA A 36 -2.13 26.12 -7.90
CA ALA A 36 -2.58 25.23 -6.82
C ALA A 36 -3.98 25.58 -6.29
N LYS A 37 -4.45 26.83 -6.46
CA LYS A 37 -5.81 27.25 -6.10
C LYS A 37 -6.88 26.68 -7.02
N GLY A 38 -6.54 26.43 -8.29
CA GLY A 38 -7.52 26.04 -9.31
C GLY A 38 -8.48 27.19 -9.64
N LYS A 39 -9.67 26.87 -10.17
CA LYS A 39 -10.72 27.88 -10.39
C LYS A 39 -11.85 27.65 -9.39
N GLU A 40 -12.15 28.68 -8.61
CA GLU A 40 -13.29 28.65 -7.69
C GLU A 40 -14.62 28.62 -8.44
N GLU A 41 -15.65 28.09 -7.79
CA GLU A 41 -17.02 28.23 -8.27
C GLU A 41 -17.40 29.71 -8.29
N ALA A 42 -17.91 30.19 -9.42
CA ALA A 42 -18.31 31.58 -9.59
C ALA A 42 -19.81 31.68 -9.82
N GLN A 43 -20.51 32.43 -8.96
CA GLN A 43 -21.94 32.69 -9.13
C GLN A 43 -22.17 34.10 -9.71
N PHE A 44 -22.71 34.14 -10.93
CA PHE A 44 -23.14 35.37 -11.61
C PHE A 44 -24.67 35.42 -11.68
N GLY A 45 -25.28 36.10 -10.69
CA GLY A 45 -26.73 36.17 -10.55
C GLY A 45 -27.32 34.78 -10.29
N ALA A 46 -28.07 34.24 -11.27
CA ALA A 46 -28.64 32.90 -11.20
C ALA A 46 -27.74 31.81 -11.84
N THR A 47 -26.62 32.19 -12.46
CA THR A 47 -25.72 31.24 -13.14
C THR A 47 -24.60 30.84 -12.19
N VAL A 48 -24.50 29.55 -11.88
CA VAL A 48 -23.37 28.97 -11.14
C VAL A 48 -22.41 28.35 -12.14
N ILE A 49 -21.18 28.88 -12.20
CA ILE A 49 -20.07 28.32 -12.97
C ILE A 49 -19.31 27.42 -12.01
N ALA A 50 -19.39 26.11 -12.23
CA ALA A 50 -18.68 25.13 -11.41
C ALA A 50 -17.17 25.42 -11.42
N GLY A 51 -16.54 25.27 -10.26
CA GLY A 51 -15.08 25.36 -10.15
C GLY A 51 -14.39 24.29 -11.00
N GLU A 52 -13.18 24.60 -11.45
CA GLU A 52 -12.32 23.63 -12.14
C GLU A 52 -11.18 23.21 -11.18
N PRO A 53 -10.87 21.91 -11.10
CA PRO A 53 -9.74 21.46 -10.30
C PRO A 53 -8.42 22.02 -10.87
N PRO A 54 -7.37 22.15 -10.03
CA PRO A 54 -6.04 22.54 -10.48
C PRO A 54 -5.50 21.65 -11.62
N ASP A 55 -4.69 22.23 -12.50
CA ASP A 55 -3.92 21.44 -13.47
C ASP A 55 -2.72 20.79 -12.76
N TRP A 56 -2.93 19.58 -12.24
CA TRP A 56 -1.92 18.82 -11.52
C TRP A 56 -0.66 18.52 -12.34
N LYS A 57 -0.76 18.40 -13.66
CA LYS A 57 0.40 18.17 -14.53
C LYS A 57 1.22 19.45 -14.66
N ALA A 58 0.55 20.61 -14.78
CA ALA A 58 1.22 21.90 -14.77
C ALA A 58 1.90 22.17 -13.43
N ILE A 59 1.23 21.88 -12.30
CA ILE A 59 1.81 22.00 -10.94
C ILE A 59 3.06 21.14 -10.82
N ARG A 60 2.98 19.85 -11.17
CA ARG A 60 4.16 18.95 -11.13
C ARG A 60 5.33 19.51 -11.94
N LYS A 61 5.05 20.01 -13.16
CA LYS A 61 6.08 20.62 -14.02
C LYS A 61 6.70 21.88 -13.38
N ALA A 62 5.88 22.75 -12.80
CA ALA A 62 6.33 23.96 -12.13
C ALA A 62 7.21 23.63 -10.90
N CYS A 63 6.79 22.67 -10.07
CA CYS A 63 7.59 22.21 -8.93
C CYS A 63 8.96 21.70 -9.35
N LEU A 64 9.03 20.81 -10.36
CA LEU A 64 10.30 20.27 -10.85
C LEU A 64 11.22 21.36 -11.43
N ALA A 65 10.66 22.39 -12.08
CA ALA A 65 11.44 23.53 -12.55
C ALA A 65 11.98 24.37 -11.39
N LEU A 66 11.18 24.63 -10.36
CA LEU A 66 11.60 25.37 -9.16
C LEU A 66 12.67 24.63 -8.37
N PHE A 67 12.61 23.29 -8.32
CA PHE A 67 13.67 22.45 -7.75
C PHE A 67 15.01 22.52 -8.50
N THR A 68 15.15 23.27 -9.58
CA THR A 68 16.48 23.58 -10.14
C THR A 68 17.14 24.80 -9.48
N ARG A 69 16.38 25.54 -8.65
CA ARG A 69 16.78 26.84 -8.08
C ARG A 69 16.64 26.92 -6.56
N THR A 70 15.76 26.13 -5.96
CA THR A 70 15.50 26.13 -4.52
C THR A 70 15.15 24.74 -3.98
N ARG A 71 15.41 24.51 -2.69
CA ARG A 71 14.91 23.37 -1.90
C ARG A 71 13.92 23.93 -0.90
N ASP A 72 12.64 23.80 -1.20
CA ASP A 72 11.56 24.38 -0.39
C ASP A 72 10.51 23.31 -0.10
N MET A 73 10.12 23.17 1.17
CA MET A 73 9.14 22.17 1.57
C MET A 73 7.75 22.47 1.03
N ARG A 74 7.38 23.75 0.85
CA ARG A 74 6.10 24.15 0.28
C ARG A 74 5.97 23.62 -1.15
N ILE A 75 7.06 23.69 -1.92
CA ILE A 75 7.14 23.11 -3.27
C ILE A 75 7.06 21.57 -3.21
N ALA A 76 7.72 20.94 -2.24
CA ALA A 76 7.65 19.49 -2.06
C ALA A 76 6.24 19.00 -1.71
N ILE A 77 5.48 19.78 -0.93
CA ILE A 77 4.09 19.49 -0.58
C ILE A 77 3.19 19.62 -1.81
N HIS A 78 3.35 20.68 -2.62
CA HIS A 78 2.62 20.80 -3.90
C HIS A 78 2.95 19.67 -4.87
N LEU A 79 4.23 19.28 -4.95
CA LEU A 79 4.66 18.14 -5.76
C LEU A 79 3.98 16.86 -5.26
N THR A 80 3.99 16.61 -3.95
CA THR A 80 3.36 15.43 -3.33
C THR A 80 1.87 15.34 -3.65
N ARG A 81 1.15 16.47 -3.57
CA ARG A 81 -0.27 16.54 -3.93
C ARG A 81 -0.50 16.30 -5.42
N ALA A 82 0.29 16.93 -6.29
CA ALA A 82 0.18 16.72 -7.73
C ALA A 82 0.46 15.26 -8.13
N LEU A 83 1.41 14.60 -7.47
CA LEU A 83 1.71 13.19 -7.70
C LEU A 83 0.60 12.28 -7.20
N LEU A 84 -0.02 12.56 -6.05
CA LEU A 84 -1.20 11.81 -5.59
C LEU A 84 -2.34 11.86 -6.61
N GLU A 85 -2.61 13.04 -7.16
CA GLU A 85 -3.69 13.25 -8.11
C GLU A 85 -3.42 12.65 -9.50
N THR A 86 -2.14 12.57 -9.91
CA THR A 86 -1.78 12.07 -11.25
C THR A 86 -1.36 10.61 -11.29
N GLU A 87 -0.85 10.07 -10.18
CA GLU A 87 -0.22 8.75 -10.09
C GLU A 87 -0.71 7.93 -8.88
N GLY A 88 -1.65 8.46 -8.10
CA GLY A 88 -2.21 7.79 -6.94
C GLY A 88 -1.18 7.62 -5.82
N ILE A 89 -1.33 6.54 -5.07
CA ILE A 89 -0.53 6.27 -3.86
C ILE A 89 0.96 6.15 -4.21
N ALA A 90 1.31 5.56 -5.36
CA ALA A 90 2.70 5.48 -5.79
C ALA A 90 3.35 6.86 -5.98
N GLY A 91 2.63 7.81 -6.57
CA GLY A 91 3.08 9.19 -6.68
C GLY A 91 3.17 9.89 -5.32
N PHE A 92 2.17 9.68 -4.46
CA PHE A 92 2.18 10.23 -3.10
C PHE A 92 3.40 9.75 -2.31
N THR A 93 3.72 8.45 -2.36
CA THR A 93 4.92 7.88 -1.74
C THR A 93 6.19 8.53 -2.27
N GLN A 94 6.32 8.77 -3.58
CA GLN A 94 7.48 9.48 -4.14
C GLN A 94 7.60 10.91 -3.62
N GLY A 95 6.48 11.62 -3.46
CA GLY A 95 6.44 12.93 -2.83
C GLY A 95 6.90 12.89 -1.37
N LEU A 96 6.42 11.91 -0.59
CA LEU A 96 6.85 11.69 0.78
C LEU A 96 8.35 11.39 0.87
N VAL A 97 8.92 10.61 -0.06
CA VAL A 97 10.37 10.36 -0.11
C VAL A 97 11.16 11.66 -0.27
N VAL A 98 10.72 12.56 -1.15
CA VAL A 98 11.37 13.87 -1.34
C VAL A 98 11.28 14.70 -0.07
N LEU A 99 10.09 14.80 0.52
CA LEU A 99 9.86 15.59 1.73
C LEU A 99 10.67 15.06 2.91
N ASP A 100 10.60 13.75 3.16
CA ASP A 100 11.35 13.03 4.18
C ASP A 100 12.85 13.34 4.11
N ARG A 101 13.44 13.18 2.91
CA ARG A 101 14.86 13.40 2.71
C ARG A 101 15.26 14.88 2.76
N LEU A 102 14.41 15.80 2.29
CA LEU A 102 14.64 17.24 2.45
C LEU A 102 14.68 17.64 3.93
N LEU A 103 13.75 17.11 4.72
CA LEU A 103 13.73 17.35 6.16
C LEU A 103 14.97 16.73 6.80
N ASP A 104 15.31 15.48 6.49
CA ASP A 104 16.46 14.79 7.07
C ASP A 104 17.79 15.50 6.80
N ALA A 105 18.12 15.67 5.52
CA ALA A 105 19.43 16.15 5.09
C ALA A 105 19.61 17.66 5.16
N ASN A 106 18.51 18.44 5.08
CA ASN A 106 18.60 19.88 4.86
C ASN A 106 17.80 20.72 5.86
N TRP A 107 17.47 20.20 7.04
CA TRP A 107 16.67 20.92 8.03
C TRP A 107 17.09 22.37 8.27
N ASP A 108 18.37 22.64 8.45
CA ASP A 108 18.84 23.99 8.80
C ASP A 108 18.74 24.98 7.63
N HIS A 109 18.69 24.47 6.39
CA HIS A 109 18.82 25.29 5.18
C HIS A 109 17.56 25.27 4.27
N VAL A 110 16.68 24.28 4.44
CA VAL A 110 15.47 24.12 3.61
C VAL A 110 14.51 25.28 3.85
N HIS A 111 13.90 25.76 2.76
CA HIS A 111 12.92 26.85 2.84
C HIS A 111 11.53 26.34 3.28
N PRO A 112 10.76 27.12 4.06
CA PRO A 112 11.16 28.37 4.73
C PRO A 112 12.24 28.14 5.79
N GLN A 113 13.30 28.96 5.80
CA GLN A 113 14.38 28.84 6.78
C GLN A 113 13.92 29.28 8.17
N LEU A 114 14.50 28.67 9.20
CA LEU A 114 14.30 29.11 10.59
C LEU A 114 15.13 30.37 10.83
N ASP A 115 14.54 31.37 11.48
CA ASP A 115 15.21 32.62 11.80
C ASP A 115 15.73 32.60 13.26
N PRO A 116 17.06 32.65 13.49
CA PRO A 116 17.62 32.74 14.84
C PRO A 116 17.17 33.99 15.62
N ASP A 117 16.86 35.08 14.93
CA ASP A 117 16.39 36.34 15.55
C ASP A 117 14.95 36.20 16.08
N ASP A 118 14.17 35.26 15.54
CA ASP A 118 12.83 34.86 16.01
C ASP A 118 12.86 33.55 16.83
N GLY A 119 14.02 33.20 17.39
CA GLY A 119 14.17 32.02 18.25
C GLY A 119 13.97 30.68 17.53
N ASN A 120 14.21 30.65 16.21
CA ASN A 120 13.99 29.51 15.33
C ASN A 120 12.54 28.98 15.39
N ASP A 121 11.54 29.87 15.36
CA ASP A 121 10.12 29.50 15.36
C ASP A 121 9.76 28.62 14.13
N PRO A 122 9.27 27.38 14.33
CA PRO A 122 8.95 26.47 13.23
C PRO A 122 7.54 26.64 12.65
N THR A 123 6.76 27.63 13.08
CA THR A 123 5.33 27.74 12.76
C THR A 123 5.05 27.73 11.26
N MET A 124 5.86 28.43 10.44
CA MET A 124 5.69 28.41 8.98
C MET A 124 5.86 27.00 8.39
N ARG A 125 6.83 26.24 8.89
CA ARG A 125 7.08 24.86 8.43
C ARG A 125 5.95 23.93 8.82
N VAL A 126 5.50 24.02 10.07
CA VAL A 126 4.38 23.23 10.61
C VAL A 126 3.09 23.53 9.83
N ASN A 127 2.81 24.81 9.55
CA ASN A 127 1.66 25.21 8.77
C ASN A 127 1.70 24.71 7.32
N ALA A 128 2.88 24.70 6.70
CA ALA A 128 3.03 24.12 5.36
C ALA A 128 2.67 22.62 5.38
N LEU A 129 3.20 21.87 6.34
CA LEU A 129 2.97 20.42 6.48
C LEU A 129 1.50 20.07 6.75
N ALA A 130 0.73 20.97 7.37
CA ALA A 130 -0.69 20.77 7.61
C ALA A 130 -1.50 20.52 6.31
N ALA A 131 -1.02 20.97 5.15
CA ALA A 131 -1.65 20.68 3.87
C ALA A 131 -1.67 19.18 3.52
N LEU A 132 -0.76 18.36 4.08
CA LEU A 132 -0.75 16.90 3.88
C LEU A 132 -1.91 16.18 4.56
N ILE A 133 -2.50 16.80 5.59
CA ILE A 133 -3.59 16.22 6.38
C ILE A 133 -4.94 16.87 6.07
N GLU A 134 -5.02 17.69 5.02
CA GLU A 134 -6.25 18.40 4.65
C GLU A 134 -7.40 17.40 4.36
N PRO A 135 -8.44 17.32 5.21
CA PRO A 135 -9.43 16.25 5.15
C PRO A 135 -10.21 16.22 3.84
N THR A 136 -10.46 17.41 3.29
CA THR A 136 -11.28 17.56 2.09
C THR A 136 -10.49 17.42 0.80
N THR A 137 -9.17 17.38 0.83
CA THR A 137 -8.35 17.22 -0.38
C THR A 137 -7.49 15.97 -0.25
N VAL A 138 -6.33 16.05 0.40
CA VAL A 138 -5.35 14.96 0.44
C VAL A 138 -5.92 13.69 1.07
N LEU A 139 -6.54 13.76 2.25
CA LEU A 139 -7.06 12.55 2.90
C LEU A 139 -8.21 11.92 2.12
N ARG A 140 -9.09 12.75 1.53
CA ARG A 140 -10.17 12.28 0.66
C ARG A 140 -9.62 11.59 -0.59
N THR A 141 -8.67 12.22 -1.29
CA THR A 141 -8.05 11.66 -2.49
C THR A 141 -7.31 10.37 -2.16
N LEU A 142 -6.58 10.29 -1.04
CA LEU A 142 -5.91 9.07 -0.60
C LEU A 142 -6.92 7.94 -0.33
N LYS A 143 -8.05 8.24 0.30
CA LYS A 143 -9.12 7.25 0.54
C LYS A 143 -9.74 6.71 -0.74
N THR A 144 -9.89 7.54 -1.77
CA THR A 144 -10.50 7.15 -3.05
C THR A 144 -9.50 6.68 -4.09
N ALA A 145 -8.20 6.85 -3.85
CA ALA A 145 -7.15 6.35 -4.74
C ALA A 145 -7.21 4.81 -4.80
N PRO A 146 -7.12 4.22 -6.00
CA PRO A 146 -7.07 2.76 -6.13
C PRO A 146 -5.85 2.16 -5.43
N LEU A 147 -6.08 1.19 -4.55
CA LEU A 147 -5.04 0.29 -4.02
C LEU A 147 -4.60 -0.70 -5.11
N VAL A 148 -5.56 -1.14 -5.92
CA VAL A 148 -5.36 -2.03 -7.07
C VAL A 148 -6.29 -1.65 -8.22
N ASP A 149 -5.84 -1.93 -9.44
CA ASP A 149 -6.61 -1.83 -10.67
C ASP A 149 -6.50 -3.15 -11.44
N ALA A 150 -7.61 -3.89 -11.54
CA ALA A 150 -7.71 -5.14 -12.29
C ALA A 150 -8.37 -4.94 -13.67
N GLY A 151 -8.38 -3.71 -14.19
CA GLY A 151 -8.96 -3.36 -15.47
C GLY A 151 -10.47 -3.61 -15.48
N VAL A 152 -10.93 -4.50 -16.36
CA VAL A 152 -12.37 -4.79 -16.53
C VAL A 152 -12.99 -5.40 -15.27
N ALA A 153 -12.19 -6.11 -14.45
CA ALA A 153 -12.69 -6.68 -13.19
C ALA A 153 -12.99 -5.60 -12.13
N GLY A 154 -12.40 -4.41 -12.26
CA GLY A 154 -12.66 -3.27 -11.39
C GLY A 154 -11.45 -2.78 -10.62
N ARG A 155 -11.69 -1.75 -9.80
CA ARG A 155 -10.70 -1.09 -8.94
C ARG A 155 -11.19 -1.17 -7.51
N VAL A 156 -10.26 -1.18 -6.56
CA VAL A 156 -10.58 -1.13 -5.13
C VAL A 156 -9.77 -0.03 -4.47
N SER A 157 -10.45 0.83 -3.73
CA SER A 157 -9.90 1.89 -2.88
C SER A 157 -10.14 1.59 -1.39
N LEU A 158 -9.54 2.38 -0.50
CA LEU A 158 -9.81 2.26 0.93
C LEU A 158 -11.27 2.60 1.26
N ARG A 159 -11.87 3.54 0.53
CA ARG A 159 -13.29 3.88 0.65
C ARG A 159 -14.20 2.67 0.37
N ASP A 160 -13.89 1.88 -0.66
CA ASP A 160 -14.69 0.69 -1.00
C ASP A 160 -14.65 -0.34 0.13
N ILE A 161 -13.50 -0.47 0.79
CA ILE A 161 -13.32 -1.35 1.95
C ILE A 161 -14.11 -0.82 3.16
N GLU A 162 -14.07 0.49 3.42
CA GLU A 162 -14.86 1.12 4.49
C GLU A 162 -16.37 0.92 4.27
N ILE A 163 -16.85 1.00 3.03
CA ILE A 163 -18.25 0.71 2.67
C ILE A 163 -18.57 -0.77 2.86
N ALA A 164 -17.73 -1.67 2.37
CA ALA A 164 -17.94 -3.11 2.46
C ALA A 164 -17.95 -3.64 3.90
N ASN A 165 -17.21 -2.99 4.80
CA ASN A 165 -17.21 -3.27 6.25
C ASN A 165 -18.39 -2.63 7.01
N GLY A 166 -19.19 -1.78 6.36
CA GLY A 166 -20.27 -1.03 7.01
C GLY A 166 -19.78 0.12 7.91
N GLU A 167 -18.53 0.56 7.75
CA GLU A 167 -17.97 1.70 8.47
C GLU A 167 -18.49 3.04 7.92
N MET A 168 -18.91 3.04 6.66
CA MET A 168 -19.55 4.18 6.01
C MET A 168 -20.66 3.72 5.04
N PRO A 169 -21.70 4.54 4.82
CA PRO A 169 -22.73 4.20 3.85
C PRO A 169 -22.22 4.34 2.42
N ALA A 170 -22.76 3.49 1.53
CA ALA A 170 -22.62 3.69 0.09
C ALA A 170 -23.30 4.99 -0.36
N PRO A 171 -22.82 5.64 -1.43
CA PRO A 171 -23.49 6.80 -2.02
C PRO A 171 -24.93 6.49 -2.42
N ALA A 172 -25.79 7.51 -2.37
CA ALA A 172 -27.18 7.36 -2.77
C ALA A 172 -27.28 6.93 -4.24
N GLY A 173 -27.94 5.79 -4.49
CA GLY A 173 -28.13 5.25 -5.83
C GLY A 173 -27.00 4.34 -6.34
N GLU A 174 -25.95 4.12 -5.54
CA GLU A 174 -24.89 3.16 -5.83
C GLU A 174 -25.06 1.88 -5.02
N GLU A 175 -24.76 0.73 -5.62
CA GLU A 175 -24.73 -0.54 -4.91
C GLU A 175 -23.46 -0.63 -4.05
N ALA A 176 -23.61 -0.98 -2.77
CA ALA A 176 -22.48 -1.10 -1.87
C ALA A 176 -21.55 -2.25 -2.31
N PRO A 177 -20.24 -2.01 -2.50
CA PRO A 177 -19.30 -3.10 -2.76
C PRO A 177 -19.35 -4.10 -1.61
N THR A 178 -19.36 -5.39 -1.95
CA THR A 178 -19.26 -6.47 -0.95
C THR A 178 -17.81 -6.89 -0.79
N MET A 179 -17.47 -7.44 0.39
CA MET A 179 -16.14 -8.02 0.59
C MET A 179 -15.84 -9.15 -0.41
N THR A 180 -16.85 -9.92 -0.82
CA THR A 180 -16.71 -10.97 -1.85
C THR A 180 -16.28 -10.38 -3.20
N LEU A 181 -16.87 -9.25 -3.61
CA LEU A 181 -16.48 -8.55 -4.85
C LEU A 181 -15.04 -8.05 -4.75
N ILE A 182 -14.69 -7.40 -3.63
CA ILE A 182 -13.34 -6.90 -3.40
C ILE A 182 -12.30 -8.03 -3.48
N GLU A 183 -12.53 -9.15 -2.80
CA GLU A 183 -11.64 -10.31 -2.88
C GLU A 183 -11.50 -10.84 -4.31
N GLY A 184 -12.62 -10.89 -5.06
CA GLY A 184 -12.63 -11.25 -6.47
C GLY A 184 -11.75 -10.33 -7.32
N ILE A 185 -11.81 -9.01 -7.11
CA ILE A 185 -10.96 -8.04 -7.82
C ILE A 185 -9.48 -8.29 -7.51
N PHE A 186 -9.11 -8.45 -6.24
CA PHE A 186 -7.72 -8.70 -5.84
C PHE A 186 -7.16 -10.01 -6.42
N LEU A 187 -7.98 -11.04 -6.61
CA LEU A 187 -7.57 -12.29 -7.26
C LEU A 187 -7.27 -12.12 -8.76
N ASN A 188 -7.87 -11.12 -9.41
CA ASN A 188 -7.65 -10.82 -10.83
C ASN A 188 -6.45 -9.88 -11.08
N VAL A 189 -5.80 -9.38 -10.03
CA VAL A 189 -4.56 -8.60 -10.13
C VAL A 189 -3.37 -9.55 -10.27
N ASP A 190 -2.39 -9.22 -11.12
CA ASP A 190 -1.13 -9.95 -11.17
C ASP A 190 -0.41 -9.91 -9.80
N LEU A 191 0.22 -11.03 -9.40
CA LEU A 191 0.86 -11.10 -8.07
C LEU A 191 2.02 -10.11 -7.94
N GLY A 192 2.80 -9.90 -9.01
CA GLY A 192 3.90 -8.94 -9.01
C GLY A 192 3.40 -7.50 -8.88
N VAL A 193 2.30 -7.17 -9.56
CA VAL A 193 1.63 -5.85 -9.40
C VAL A 193 1.10 -5.66 -7.99
N LEU A 194 0.49 -6.68 -7.40
CA LEU A 194 -0.01 -6.62 -6.02
C LEU A 194 1.13 -6.47 -5.00
N GLN A 195 2.23 -7.20 -5.18
CA GLN A 195 3.45 -7.07 -4.37
C GLN A 195 4.05 -5.67 -4.48
N GLN A 196 4.08 -5.09 -5.67
CA GLN A 196 4.54 -3.72 -5.87
C GLN A 196 3.65 -2.69 -5.16
N SER A 197 2.32 -2.85 -5.23
CA SER A 197 1.39 -2.00 -4.48
C SER A 197 1.61 -2.10 -2.96
N ALA A 198 1.80 -3.31 -2.43
CA ALA A 198 2.12 -3.51 -1.01
C ALA A 198 3.45 -2.85 -0.61
N ALA A 199 4.49 -2.96 -1.44
CA ALA A 199 5.79 -2.33 -1.18
C ALA A 199 5.70 -0.79 -1.18
N VAL A 200 4.94 -0.20 -2.09
CA VAL A 200 4.68 1.25 -2.15
C VAL A 200 3.97 1.75 -0.89
N LEU A 201 3.00 0.99 -0.38
CA LEU A 201 2.27 1.31 0.84
C LEU A 201 3.14 1.15 2.09
N GLU A 202 3.99 0.12 2.13
CA GLU A 202 4.99 -0.05 3.20
C GLU A 202 5.95 1.14 3.22
N GLU A 203 6.49 1.54 2.07
CA GLU A 203 7.37 2.70 1.99
C GLU A 203 6.65 3.98 2.43
N ALA A 204 5.39 4.19 2.04
CA ALA A 204 4.61 5.34 2.49
C ALA A 204 4.50 5.40 4.02
N CYS A 205 4.22 4.26 4.67
CA CYS A 205 4.19 4.15 6.13
C CYS A 205 5.54 4.50 6.76
N VAL A 206 6.63 3.92 6.23
CA VAL A 206 7.99 4.21 6.73
C VAL A 206 8.32 5.70 6.61
N ARG A 207 8.02 6.34 5.48
CA ARG A 207 8.30 7.77 5.26
C ARG A 207 7.50 8.66 6.20
N ILE A 208 6.20 8.42 6.36
CA ILE A 208 5.39 9.30 7.20
C ILE A 208 5.76 9.17 8.69
N GLU A 209 6.11 7.97 9.15
CA GLU A 209 6.57 7.72 10.52
C GLU A 209 7.93 8.39 10.79
N HIS A 210 8.84 8.36 9.81
CA HIS A 210 10.13 9.04 9.93
C HIS A 210 9.96 10.56 9.98
N ILE A 211 9.14 11.14 9.09
CA ILE A 211 8.79 12.56 9.12
C ILE A 211 8.21 12.96 10.50
N GLU A 212 7.26 12.19 11.03
CA GLU A 212 6.65 12.44 12.34
C GLU A 212 7.69 12.42 13.48
N SER A 213 8.58 11.43 13.47
CA SER A 213 9.66 11.30 14.44
C SER A 213 10.61 12.50 14.40
N GLN A 214 11.07 12.89 13.21
CA GLN A 214 12.01 14.00 13.04
C GLN A 214 11.38 15.34 13.43
N LEU A 215 10.12 15.58 13.10
CA LEU A 215 9.40 16.78 13.51
C LEU A 215 9.28 16.83 15.04
N THR A 216 8.87 15.73 15.66
CA THR A 216 8.75 15.63 17.11
C THR A 216 10.08 15.88 17.82
N GLU A 217 11.18 15.31 17.30
CA GLU A 217 12.53 15.49 17.84
C GLU A 217 12.99 16.95 17.75
N ARG A 218 12.76 17.61 16.61
CA ARG A 218 13.32 18.94 16.32
C ARG A 218 12.48 20.10 16.85
N VAL A 219 11.16 20.00 16.78
CA VAL A 219 10.24 21.07 17.22
C VAL A 219 9.58 20.79 18.56
N GLY A 220 9.63 19.54 19.03
CA GLY A 220 8.98 19.08 20.25
C GLY A 220 7.51 18.69 20.03
N ALA A 221 7.04 17.68 20.76
CA ALA A 221 5.69 17.10 20.60
C ALA A 221 4.55 18.13 20.69
N ALA A 222 4.71 19.21 21.48
CA ALA A 222 3.67 20.23 21.63
C ALA A 222 3.52 21.16 20.40
N ARG A 223 4.51 21.20 19.50
CA ARG A 223 4.53 22.06 18.30
C ARG A 223 4.54 21.25 17.00
N ALA A 224 4.74 19.94 17.07
CA ALA A 224 4.69 19.07 15.91
C ALA A 224 3.25 18.97 15.36
N ILE A 225 3.14 18.83 14.04
CA ILE A 225 1.86 18.57 13.38
C ILE A 225 1.39 17.15 13.69
N ASP A 226 0.09 16.97 13.93
CA ASP A 226 -0.50 15.65 14.15
C ASP A 226 -0.73 14.95 12.81
N LEU A 227 0.04 13.90 12.54
CA LEU A 227 -0.04 13.09 11.32
C LEU A 227 -0.86 11.80 11.52
N THR A 228 -1.49 11.61 12.69
CA THR A 228 -2.15 10.35 13.09
C THR A 228 -3.14 9.84 12.05
N GLU A 229 -4.02 10.71 11.53
CA GLU A 229 -5.03 10.30 10.58
C GLU A 229 -4.44 9.86 9.24
N LEU A 230 -3.43 10.56 8.74
CA LEU A 230 -2.72 10.17 7.52
C LEU A 230 -2.02 8.81 7.70
N THR A 231 -1.28 8.65 8.80
CA THR A 231 -0.61 7.40 9.16
C THR A 231 -1.60 6.24 9.29
N ARG A 232 -2.77 6.48 9.91
CA ARG A 232 -3.84 5.49 10.04
C ARG A 232 -4.37 5.02 8.69
N LEU A 233 -4.61 5.92 7.73
CA LEU A 233 -5.10 5.56 6.40
C LEU A 233 -4.07 4.71 5.63
N LEU A 234 -2.80 5.12 5.66
CA LEU A 234 -1.71 4.39 4.99
C LEU A 234 -1.54 2.98 5.58
N LYS A 235 -1.53 2.84 6.92
CA LYS A 235 -1.44 1.54 7.59
C LYS A 235 -2.60 0.62 7.25
N ARG A 236 -3.83 1.14 7.25
CA ARG A 236 -5.01 0.36 6.86
C ARG A 236 -4.90 -0.17 5.43
N ALA A 237 -4.52 0.69 4.49
CA ALA A 237 -4.33 0.31 3.09
C ALA A 237 -3.20 -0.71 2.93
N ARG A 238 -2.06 -0.51 3.61
CA ARG A 238 -0.94 -1.43 3.66
C ARG A 238 -1.37 -2.80 4.18
N ASP A 239 -1.95 -2.87 5.37
CA ASP A 239 -2.30 -4.13 6.05
C ASP A 239 -3.27 -4.95 5.21
N PHE A 240 -4.28 -4.28 4.64
CA PHE A 240 -5.28 -4.92 3.79
C PHE A 240 -4.67 -5.52 2.50
N THR A 241 -3.71 -4.80 1.90
CA THR A 241 -3.02 -5.23 0.69
C THR A 241 -2.00 -6.34 0.99
N ALA A 242 -1.21 -6.17 2.05
CA ALA A 242 -0.19 -7.13 2.50
C ALA A 242 -0.79 -8.49 2.87
N GLN A 243 -1.95 -8.50 3.56
CA GLN A 243 -2.65 -9.75 3.87
C GLN A 243 -3.00 -10.54 2.59
N ARG A 244 -3.33 -9.86 1.49
CA ARG A 244 -3.68 -10.49 0.21
C ARG A 244 -2.47 -10.94 -0.58
N VAL A 245 -1.34 -10.23 -0.47
CA VAL A 245 -0.05 -10.74 -0.93
C VAL A 245 0.28 -12.04 -0.20
N GLN A 246 0.20 -12.07 1.14
CA GLN A 246 0.53 -13.24 1.96
C GLN A 246 -0.34 -14.46 1.62
N ARG A 247 -1.64 -14.26 1.40
CA ARG A 247 -2.56 -15.35 0.99
C ARG A 247 -2.22 -15.95 -0.39
N ARG A 248 -1.52 -15.20 -1.24
CA ARG A 248 -1.12 -15.62 -2.59
C ARG A 248 0.36 -15.99 -2.70
N ALA A 249 1.15 -15.71 -1.67
CA ALA A 249 2.55 -16.07 -1.63
C ALA A 249 2.69 -17.60 -1.51
N PRO A 250 3.61 -18.22 -2.27
CA PRO A 250 3.94 -19.63 -2.05
C PRO A 250 4.50 -19.78 -0.63
N VAL A 251 4.06 -20.82 0.08
CA VAL A 251 4.37 -21.11 1.49
C VAL A 251 5.89 -21.29 1.73
N ASP A 252 6.68 -21.46 0.66
CA ASP A 252 8.13 -21.71 0.72
C ASP A 252 9.02 -20.49 1.01
N ALA A 253 8.48 -19.26 1.07
CA ALA A 253 9.29 -18.05 1.25
C ALA A 253 9.43 -17.56 2.70
N ALA A 254 8.75 -18.20 3.67
CA ALA A 254 8.74 -17.78 5.08
C ALA A 254 9.84 -18.43 5.94
N GLU A 255 10.59 -19.41 5.42
CA GLU A 255 11.68 -20.07 6.18
C GLU A 255 13.09 -19.55 5.84
N ALA A 256 13.22 -18.55 4.97
CA ALA A 256 14.53 -18.08 4.49
C ALA A 256 15.08 -16.83 5.21
N SER A 257 14.40 -16.29 6.22
CA SER A 257 14.80 -15.02 6.86
C SER A 257 15.21 -15.11 8.34
N ASP A 258 15.50 -16.30 8.87
CA ASP A 258 15.91 -16.48 10.28
C ASP A 258 17.26 -17.18 10.50
N GLU A 259 18.10 -17.34 9.47
CA GLU A 259 19.48 -17.87 9.63
C GLU A 259 20.58 -16.97 9.07
N ALA A 260 20.48 -15.65 9.29
CA ALA A 260 21.59 -14.73 9.04
C ALA A 260 21.97 -13.96 10.31
N GLY A 261 22.44 -14.67 11.33
CA GLY A 261 22.97 -14.01 12.52
C GLY A 261 23.39 -14.93 13.67
N ALA A 262 24.49 -15.70 13.51
CA ALA A 262 25.55 -15.81 14.52
C ALA A 262 26.61 -16.88 14.18
N ASN A 263 27.86 -16.43 14.13
CA ASN A 263 29.11 -17.12 14.45
C ASN A 263 29.71 -18.13 13.46
N HIS A 264 30.63 -17.60 12.63
CA HIS A 264 31.83 -18.33 12.22
C HIS A 264 32.96 -18.13 13.26
N ALA A 265 33.41 -19.23 13.88
CA ALA A 265 34.82 -19.46 14.22
C ALA A 265 35.07 -20.96 14.45
N ASP A 266 35.55 -21.59 13.37
CA ASP A 266 36.55 -22.66 13.24
C ASP A 266 36.54 -23.92 14.15
N GLY A 267 36.61 -25.09 13.50
CA GLY A 267 36.87 -26.38 14.15
C GLY A 267 36.45 -27.62 13.36
N ASP A 268 37.37 -28.14 12.56
CA ASP A 268 37.35 -29.40 11.79
C ASP A 268 36.94 -30.66 12.60
N ALA A 269 36.08 -31.52 12.02
CA ALA A 269 36.21 -32.99 11.99
C ALA A 269 34.95 -33.70 11.44
N ALA A 270 35.18 -34.61 10.51
CA ALA A 270 34.21 -35.52 9.90
C ALA A 270 33.67 -36.61 10.87
N GLN A 271 32.38 -36.98 10.77
CA GLN A 271 31.92 -38.36 10.52
C GLN A 271 30.39 -38.51 10.43
N SER A 272 30.00 -39.54 9.70
CA SER A 272 28.68 -39.96 9.25
C SER A 272 27.69 -40.39 10.34
N GLY A 273 26.41 -40.11 10.07
CA GLY A 273 25.31 -41.08 10.18
C GLY A 273 24.64 -41.26 11.54
N ALA A 274 23.50 -40.57 11.74
CA ALA A 274 22.39 -41.07 12.55
C ALA A 274 21.10 -40.30 12.22
N ASN A 275 20.02 -41.05 11.98
CA ASN A 275 18.63 -40.59 11.81
C ASN A 275 18.29 -39.37 12.67
N ALA A 276 18.05 -38.23 12.01
CA ALA A 276 17.23 -37.18 12.60
C ALA A 276 15.80 -37.72 12.76
N PRO A 277 15.12 -37.47 13.89
CA PRO A 277 13.74 -37.87 14.05
C PRO A 277 12.92 -37.15 12.97
N ALA A 278 12.21 -37.91 12.13
CA ALA A 278 11.26 -37.37 11.18
C ALA A 278 10.39 -36.32 11.88
N ARG A 279 10.39 -35.09 11.37
CA ARG A 279 9.51 -34.00 11.82
C ARG A 279 8.10 -34.58 11.84
N LYS A 280 7.53 -34.71 13.05
CA LYS A 280 6.31 -35.48 13.31
C LYS A 280 5.05 -34.93 12.62
N ASP A 281 5.19 -33.78 11.97
CA ASP A 281 4.13 -32.95 11.42
C ASP A 281 4.29 -32.67 9.91
N GLU A 282 5.29 -33.27 9.25
CA GLU A 282 5.46 -33.15 7.81
C GLU A 282 4.49 -34.09 7.07
N ILE A 283 3.67 -33.53 6.17
CA ILE A 283 2.75 -34.32 5.35
C ILE A 283 3.52 -34.83 4.14
N THR A 284 3.94 -36.09 4.20
CA THR A 284 4.81 -36.68 3.16
C THR A 284 4.04 -37.43 2.08
N GLY A 285 2.73 -37.62 2.27
CA GLY A 285 1.89 -38.33 1.31
C GLY A 285 0.39 -38.26 1.59
N ARG A 286 -0.41 -38.84 0.69
CA ARG A 286 -1.88 -38.84 0.77
C ARG A 286 -2.43 -39.54 2.03
N ASP A 287 -1.70 -40.51 2.55
CA ASP A 287 -2.08 -41.23 3.77
C ASP A 287 -1.95 -40.32 5.02
N ASP A 288 -0.96 -39.42 5.04
CA ASP A 288 -0.81 -38.43 6.10
C ASP A 288 -1.95 -37.41 6.09
N VAL A 289 -2.37 -36.96 4.90
CA VAL A 289 -3.53 -36.07 4.73
C VAL A 289 -4.80 -36.73 5.27
N THR A 290 -5.04 -37.99 4.91
CA THR A 290 -6.22 -38.74 5.36
C THR A 290 -6.22 -38.88 6.89
N ARG A 291 -5.07 -39.24 7.48
CA ARG A 291 -4.90 -39.36 8.94
C ARG A 291 -5.11 -38.05 9.68
N LEU A 292 -4.71 -36.91 9.12
CA LEU A 292 -4.92 -35.60 9.72
C LEU A 292 -6.38 -35.15 9.62
N LEU A 293 -7.05 -35.39 8.48
CA LEU A 293 -8.47 -35.13 8.32
C LEU A 293 -9.31 -35.94 9.32
N ASP A 294 -8.94 -37.21 9.58
CA ASP A 294 -9.59 -38.03 10.59
C ASP A 294 -9.41 -37.47 12.02
N LYS A 295 -8.21 -37.00 12.34
CA LYS A 295 -7.93 -36.34 13.64
C LYS A 295 -8.75 -35.06 13.81
N LEU A 296 -8.87 -34.25 12.77
CA LEU A 296 -9.67 -33.02 12.78
C LEU A 296 -11.16 -33.33 12.96
N CYS A 297 -11.70 -34.33 12.24
CA CYS A 297 -13.09 -34.76 12.43
C CYS A 297 -13.33 -35.21 13.88
N ALA A 298 -12.45 -36.03 14.44
CA ALA A 298 -12.55 -36.50 15.83
C ALA A 298 -12.43 -35.37 16.86
N TYR A 299 -11.69 -34.30 16.55
CA TYR A 299 -11.62 -33.10 17.40
C TYR A 299 -12.97 -32.38 17.44
N TYR A 300 -13.55 -32.07 16.28
CA TYR A 300 -14.82 -31.37 16.17
C TYR A 300 -15.99 -32.19 16.75
N GLU A 301 -16.01 -33.50 16.56
CA GLU A 301 -17.02 -34.38 17.20
C GLU A 301 -17.01 -34.29 18.73
N ARG A 302 -15.83 -34.05 19.33
CA ARG A 302 -15.65 -33.98 20.79
C ARG A 302 -15.86 -32.59 21.37
N HIS A 303 -15.48 -31.55 20.64
CA HIS A 303 -15.42 -30.17 21.17
C HIS A 303 -16.52 -29.27 20.60
N GLU A 304 -17.03 -29.56 19.39
CA GLU A 304 -18.01 -28.74 18.69
C GLU A 304 -19.00 -29.60 17.85
N PRO A 305 -19.84 -30.44 18.47
CA PRO A 305 -20.69 -31.39 17.75
C PRO A 305 -21.74 -30.75 16.81
N SER A 306 -22.05 -29.47 17.02
CA SER A 306 -22.97 -28.70 16.16
C SER A 306 -22.27 -27.99 14.99
N SER A 307 -20.95 -28.12 14.87
CA SER A 307 -20.18 -27.49 13.79
C SER A 307 -20.48 -28.17 12.44
N PRO A 308 -20.68 -27.40 11.35
CA PRO A 308 -20.82 -27.98 10.01
C PRO A 308 -19.48 -28.44 9.41
N VAL A 309 -18.35 -28.11 10.07
CA VAL A 309 -16.99 -28.37 9.57
C VAL A 309 -16.70 -29.87 9.34
N PRO A 310 -17.08 -30.81 10.22
CA PRO A 310 -16.87 -32.25 9.98
C PRO A 310 -17.49 -32.77 8.68
N LEU A 311 -18.65 -32.24 8.28
CA LEU A 311 -19.31 -32.66 7.04
C LEU A 311 -18.47 -32.29 5.81
N MET A 312 -17.82 -31.12 5.83
CA MET A 312 -16.93 -30.67 4.77
C MET A 312 -15.60 -31.44 4.78
N LEU A 313 -15.05 -31.72 5.96
CA LEU A 313 -13.81 -32.49 6.11
C LEU A 313 -13.98 -33.94 5.66
N LEU A 314 -15.11 -34.58 5.97
CA LEU A 314 -15.43 -35.93 5.49
C LEU A 314 -15.57 -35.97 3.96
N ARG A 315 -16.11 -34.91 3.36
CA ARG A 315 -16.19 -34.78 1.91
C ARG A 315 -14.80 -34.61 1.30
N ALA A 316 -13.97 -33.73 1.86
CA ALA A 316 -12.58 -33.57 1.45
C ALA A 316 -11.79 -34.89 1.58
N ARG A 317 -11.96 -35.63 2.68
CA ARG A 317 -11.31 -36.93 2.92
C ARG A 317 -11.62 -37.95 1.82
N ARG A 318 -12.87 -38.01 1.34
CA ARG A 318 -13.25 -38.92 0.24
C ARG A 318 -12.57 -38.56 -1.08
N LEU A 319 -12.35 -37.28 -1.34
CA LEU A 319 -11.74 -36.82 -2.59
C LEU A 319 -10.22 -37.06 -2.63
N VAL A 320 -9.54 -37.12 -1.48
CA VAL A 320 -8.08 -37.34 -1.38
C VAL A 320 -7.65 -38.67 -2.03
N THR A 321 -8.50 -39.70 -2.01
CA THR A 321 -8.19 -41.02 -2.57
C THR A 321 -8.71 -41.21 -4.00
N MET A 322 -9.49 -40.27 -4.53
CA MET A 322 -10.10 -40.37 -5.85
C MET A 322 -9.17 -39.86 -6.95
N SER A 323 -9.21 -40.53 -8.10
CA SER A 323 -8.66 -40.01 -9.35
C SER A 323 -9.49 -38.84 -9.87
N PHE A 324 -8.89 -38.00 -10.71
CA PHE A 324 -9.58 -36.82 -11.27
C PHE A 324 -10.91 -37.17 -11.94
N LEU A 325 -11.00 -38.31 -12.65
CA LEU A 325 -12.24 -38.74 -13.29
C LEU A 325 -13.32 -39.17 -12.27
N GLU A 326 -12.93 -39.75 -11.14
CA GLU A 326 -13.83 -40.09 -10.04
C GLU A 326 -14.33 -38.83 -9.32
N ILE A 327 -13.48 -37.82 -9.16
CA ILE A 327 -13.84 -36.51 -8.58
C ILE A 327 -14.87 -35.79 -9.46
N VAL A 328 -14.67 -35.76 -10.78
CA VAL A 328 -15.63 -35.15 -11.72
C VAL A 328 -16.95 -35.91 -11.72
N ALA A 329 -16.90 -37.25 -11.63
CA ALA A 329 -18.11 -38.07 -11.53
C ALA A 329 -18.90 -37.84 -10.24
N ASP A 330 -18.22 -37.59 -9.11
CA ASP A 330 -18.82 -37.35 -7.80
C ASP A 330 -19.36 -35.90 -7.63
N LEU A 331 -18.65 -34.90 -8.16
CA LEU A 331 -19.00 -33.48 -7.97
C LEU A 331 -19.90 -32.90 -9.08
N ALA A 332 -19.75 -33.37 -10.32
CA ALA A 332 -20.44 -32.78 -11.47
C ALA A 332 -20.70 -33.85 -12.55
N PRO A 333 -21.59 -34.82 -12.30
CA PRO A 333 -21.85 -35.95 -13.21
C PRO A 333 -22.26 -35.51 -14.63
N GLU A 334 -22.93 -34.36 -14.76
CA GLU A 334 -23.33 -33.81 -16.06
C GLU A 334 -22.16 -33.25 -16.90
N SER A 335 -21.01 -32.98 -16.27
CA SER A 335 -19.81 -32.48 -16.94
C SER A 335 -18.90 -33.60 -17.46
N MET A 336 -19.22 -34.87 -17.18
CA MET A 336 -18.41 -36.02 -17.58
C MET A 336 -18.29 -36.19 -19.09
N ALA A 337 -19.33 -35.85 -19.85
CA ALA A 337 -19.31 -35.92 -21.31
C ALA A 337 -18.28 -34.93 -21.91
N SER A 338 -18.26 -33.70 -21.40
CA SER A 338 -17.34 -32.65 -21.84
C SER A 338 -15.88 -32.96 -21.47
N VAL A 339 -15.64 -33.52 -20.27
CA VAL A 339 -14.30 -33.89 -19.82
C VAL A 339 -13.72 -35.05 -20.63
N ARG A 340 -14.54 -36.04 -21.01
CA ARG A 340 -14.11 -37.14 -21.90
C ARG A 340 -13.77 -36.65 -23.30
N GLN A 341 -14.53 -35.67 -23.81
CA GLN A 341 -14.33 -35.08 -25.13
C GLN A 341 -13.04 -34.25 -25.21
N VAL A 342 -12.69 -33.51 -24.15
CA VAL A 342 -11.46 -32.71 -24.07
C VAL A 342 -10.23 -33.57 -23.75
N GLY A 343 -10.39 -34.65 -22.97
CA GLY A 343 -9.30 -35.53 -22.56
C GLY A 343 -8.88 -36.60 -23.58
N GLY A 344 -9.57 -36.73 -24.71
CA GLY A 344 -9.21 -37.68 -25.77
C GLY A 344 -9.29 -39.17 -25.39
N ILE A 345 -10.07 -39.50 -24.36
CA ILE A 345 -10.20 -40.89 -23.86
C ILE A 345 -11.31 -41.57 -24.66
N GLN A 346 -10.94 -42.46 -25.59
CA GLN A 346 -11.91 -43.29 -26.33
C GLN A 346 -12.55 -44.31 -25.39
N SER A 347 -13.86 -44.47 -25.51
CA SER A 347 -14.63 -45.52 -24.86
C SER A 347 -14.22 -46.88 -25.41
N GLU A 348 -13.87 -47.83 -24.54
CA GLU A 348 -14.20 -49.23 -24.79
C GLU A 348 -15.63 -49.52 -24.32
#